data_AF-J0SY61-F1
#
_entry.id   AF-J0SY61-F1
#
_cell.length_a   1.000
_cell.length_b   1.000
_cell.length_c   1.000
_cell.angle_alpha   90.00
_cell.angle_beta   90.00
_cell.angle_gamma   90.00
#
_symmetry.space_group_name_H-M   'P 1'
#
loop_
_entity.id
_entity.type
_entity.pdbx_description
1 polymer ?
#
loop_
_entity_poly.entity_id
_entity_poly.type
_entity_poly.pdbx_seq_one_letter_code
_entity_poly.pdbx_strand_id
1 'polypeptide(L)'
;MKIPLRLLATLAAVAALTTACNPFGSTSSRERLPGDPRFAEFTYKTDGEITVQERTDSFNVRMPTLGATEGHVAAANFPEGRGLPSPDHHFWVTGVATVPADTIQMLTDSADGNNSLLPGIYPGLYQYVPQDCHFYTVPSDHANDVLNTQANDIYSDWGSFTITNFAASTDCHLIIVTGEGTTG
;
A
#
# COMPACT_ATOMS: atom_id res chain seq x y z
N MET A 1 15.36 -81.84 -32.15
CA MET A 1 16.22 -81.44 -33.29
C MET A 1 17.22 -80.38 -32.83
N LYS A 2 18.29 -80.13 -33.60
CA LYS A 2 19.46 -79.31 -33.24
C LYS A 2 19.56 -78.09 -34.16
N ILE A 3 19.99 -76.93 -33.61
CA ILE A 3 20.79 -75.87 -34.30
C ILE A 3 19.99 -75.01 -35.34
N PRO A 4 20.34 -73.73 -35.66
CA PRO A 4 21.51 -72.93 -35.29
C PRO A 4 21.31 -71.56 -34.60
N LEU A 5 22.44 -71.09 -34.06
CA LEU A 5 22.77 -69.76 -33.56
C LEU A 5 23.12 -68.77 -34.71
N ARG A 6 22.42 -67.62 -34.82
CA ARG A 6 22.76 -66.36 -35.55
C ARG A 6 21.79 -65.25 -35.07
N LEU A 7 22.10 -63.94 -34.98
CA LEU A 7 23.35 -63.15 -34.84
C LEU A 7 23.19 -62.33 -33.52
N LEU A 8 24.23 -61.97 -32.75
CA LEU A 8 25.22 -60.88 -32.95
C LEU A 8 24.67 -59.47 -33.28
N ALA A 9 24.81 -58.59 -32.27
CA ALA A 9 25.11 -57.15 -32.32
C ALA A 9 24.04 -56.11 -32.78
N THR A 10 23.28 -55.59 -31.79
CA THR A 10 22.87 -54.18 -31.60
C THR A 10 22.59 -54.03 -30.08
N LEU A 11 23.38 -53.39 -29.21
CA LEU A 11 24.14 -52.13 -29.22
C LEU A 11 23.23 -50.88 -29.22
N ALA A 12 23.46 -50.02 -28.21
CA ALA A 12 22.91 -48.67 -27.96
C ALA A 12 21.50 -48.52 -27.31
N ALA A 13 21.53 -48.36 -25.98
CA ALA A 13 20.91 -47.29 -25.17
C ALA A 13 19.72 -46.46 -25.70
N VAL A 14 18.69 -46.33 -24.84
CA VAL A 14 18.24 -45.04 -24.27
C VAL A 14 17.81 -45.27 -22.81
N ALA A 15 18.28 -44.48 -21.86
CA ALA A 15 17.80 -44.49 -20.47
C ALA A 15 16.57 -43.59 -20.30
N ALA A 16 15.60 -44.01 -19.49
CA ALA A 16 14.35 -43.29 -19.31
C ALA A 16 14.52 -41.99 -18.49
N LEU A 17 14.10 -40.86 -19.06
CA LEU A 17 13.84 -39.60 -18.35
C LEU A 17 12.53 -38.97 -18.84
N THR A 18 11.41 -39.57 -18.47
CA THR A 18 10.09 -38.93 -18.57
C THR A 18 9.85 -38.05 -17.34
N THR A 19 10.59 -36.96 -17.21
CA THR A 19 10.21 -35.89 -16.28
C THR A 19 8.95 -35.21 -16.84
N ALA A 20 7.83 -35.39 -16.15
CA ALA A 20 6.52 -34.99 -16.62
C ALA A 20 6.43 -33.48 -16.92
N CYS A 21 5.69 -33.14 -17.98
CA CYS A 21 5.23 -31.78 -18.22
C CYS A 21 4.37 -31.30 -17.03
N ASN A 22 4.79 -30.22 -16.38
CA ASN A 22 3.91 -29.40 -15.55
C ASN A 22 3.63 -28.09 -16.30
N PRO A 23 2.58 -28.02 -17.14
CA PRO A 23 2.30 -26.86 -17.99
C PRO A 23 1.56 -25.73 -17.24
N PHE A 24 1.77 -25.57 -15.93
CA PHE A 24 1.11 -24.57 -15.09
C PHE A 24 2.05 -23.93 -14.06
N GLY A 25 3.11 -23.30 -14.55
CA GLY A 25 3.87 -22.30 -13.80
C GLY A 25 3.15 -20.95 -13.76
N SER A 26 1.86 -20.93 -13.40
CA SER A 26 1.05 -19.72 -13.39
C SER A 26 1.24 -18.94 -12.09
N THR A 27 2.22 -18.04 -12.08
CA THR A 27 2.09 -16.68 -11.51
C THR A 27 3.30 -15.89 -11.95
N SER A 28 3.09 -14.75 -12.60
CA SER A 28 4.09 -13.68 -12.57
C SER A 28 4.35 -13.36 -11.11
N SER A 29 5.59 -13.58 -10.65
CA SER A 29 6.03 -13.14 -9.33
C SER A 29 6.07 -11.61 -9.32
N ARG A 30 4.91 -10.98 -9.15
CA ARG A 30 4.83 -9.68 -8.48
C ARG A 30 5.48 -9.92 -7.12
N GLU A 31 6.63 -9.31 -6.90
CA GLU A 31 7.41 -9.51 -5.68
C GLU A 31 6.47 -9.26 -4.50
N ARG A 32 6.23 -10.32 -3.71
CA ARG A 32 5.33 -10.22 -2.57
C ARG A 32 6.07 -9.42 -1.51
N LEU A 33 5.84 -8.11 -1.49
CA LEU A 33 6.46 -7.21 -0.53
C LEU A 33 6.28 -7.78 0.89
N PRO A 34 7.28 -7.64 1.77
CA PRO A 34 7.20 -8.15 3.13
C PRO A 34 5.95 -7.65 3.85
N GLY A 35 5.21 -8.57 4.47
CA GLY A 35 4.11 -8.21 5.36
C GLY A 35 4.67 -7.88 6.75
N ASP A 36 4.29 -6.72 7.31
CA ASP A 36 4.50 -6.39 8.71
C ASP A 36 3.17 -6.64 9.46
N PRO A 37 3.13 -7.55 10.46
CA PRO A 37 1.90 -7.93 11.16
C PRO A 37 1.32 -6.84 12.07
N ARG A 38 2.02 -5.71 12.25
CA ARG A 38 1.49 -4.54 12.95
C ARG A 38 0.41 -3.82 12.15
N PHE A 39 0.37 -3.97 10.83
CA PHE A 39 -0.56 -3.26 9.95
C PHE A 39 -1.77 -4.11 9.60
N ALA A 40 -2.92 -3.46 9.40
CA ALA A 40 -4.07 -4.07 8.74
C ALA A 40 -3.74 -4.42 7.27
N GLU A 41 -4.51 -5.32 6.67
CA GLU A 41 -4.32 -5.71 5.27
C GLU A 41 -4.53 -4.50 4.33
N PHE A 42 -3.56 -4.27 3.43
CA PHE A 42 -3.68 -3.27 2.37
C PHE A 42 -4.60 -3.82 1.25
N THR A 43 -5.80 -3.24 1.14
CA THR A 43 -6.89 -3.75 0.29
C THR A 43 -7.04 -3.04 -1.06
N TYR A 44 -6.37 -1.91 -1.25
CA TYR A 44 -6.50 -1.09 -2.46
C TYR A 44 -6.00 -1.82 -3.72
N LYS A 45 -6.65 -1.51 -4.84
CA LYS A 45 -6.35 -2.05 -6.16
C LYS A 45 -6.01 -0.91 -7.10
N THR A 46 -5.12 -1.20 -8.04
CA THR A 46 -4.77 -0.32 -9.15
C THR A 46 -4.25 -1.17 -10.30
N ASP A 47 -4.32 -0.62 -11.52
CA ASP A 47 -3.76 -1.26 -12.73
C ASP A 47 -2.28 -0.90 -12.95
N GLY A 48 -1.79 0.14 -12.25
CA GLY A 48 -0.41 0.64 -12.36
C GLY A 48 0.59 0.00 -11.38
N GLU A 49 1.86 0.40 -11.52
CA GLU A 49 2.88 0.17 -10.50
C GLU A 49 2.75 1.24 -9.39
N ILE A 50 2.86 0.82 -8.13
CA ILE A 50 2.81 1.71 -6.97
C ILE A 50 4.23 2.03 -6.53
N THR A 51 4.61 3.30 -6.67
CA THR A 51 5.92 3.82 -6.24
C THR A 51 5.75 4.70 -5.00
N VAL A 52 6.59 4.48 -3.99
CA VAL A 52 6.69 5.39 -2.83
C VAL A 52 7.46 6.63 -3.25
N GLN A 53 6.96 7.81 -2.87
CA GLN A 53 7.55 9.11 -3.19
C GLN A 53 7.64 9.97 -1.93
N GLU A 54 8.72 10.73 -1.78
CA GLU A 54 8.84 11.77 -0.76
C GLU A 54 8.08 13.02 -1.24
N ARG A 55 6.97 13.33 -0.58
CA ARG A 55 5.97 14.33 -1.01
C ARG A 55 5.29 14.99 0.19
N THR A 56 6.04 15.70 1.02
CA THR A 56 5.51 16.47 2.15
C THR A 56 4.40 17.47 1.73
N ASP A 57 4.52 18.04 0.54
CA ASP A 57 3.52 18.92 -0.08
C ASP A 57 2.17 18.21 -0.33
N SER A 58 2.20 16.95 -0.75
CA SER A 58 1.00 16.11 -0.94
C SER A 58 0.19 15.94 0.34
N PHE A 59 0.85 15.90 1.50
CA PHE A 59 0.18 15.88 2.80
C PHE A 59 -0.35 17.28 3.16
N ASN A 60 0.49 18.30 3.12
CA ASN A 60 0.13 19.64 3.59
C ASN A 60 -0.90 20.37 2.70
N VAL A 61 -1.08 19.96 1.44
CA VAL A 61 -2.24 20.44 0.66
C VAL A 61 -3.51 19.70 1.08
N ARG A 62 -3.47 18.36 1.17
CA ARG A 62 -4.64 17.53 1.53
C ARG A 62 -5.13 17.68 2.98
N MET A 63 -4.24 18.08 3.86
CA MET A 63 -4.44 18.24 5.30
C MET A 63 -3.77 19.54 5.75
N PRO A 64 -4.36 20.73 5.47
CA PRO A 64 -3.70 22.03 5.62
C PRO A 64 -3.15 22.34 7.02
N THR A 65 -3.78 21.82 8.07
CA THR A 65 -3.36 22.01 9.47
C THR A 65 -2.39 20.93 9.97
N LEU A 66 -1.98 19.98 9.13
CA LEU A 66 -1.02 18.93 9.51
C LEU A 66 0.38 19.49 9.80
N GLY A 67 0.86 20.39 8.94
CA GLY A 67 2.19 20.99 9.09
C GLY A 67 3.35 20.00 8.95
N ALA A 68 3.17 18.91 8.20
CA ALA A 68 4.19 17.88 7.99
C ALA A 68 5.51 18.47 7.51
N THR A 69 6.62 17.95 8.04
CA THR A 69 7.99 18.35 7.69
C THR A 69 8.67 17.38 6.74
N GLU A 70 8.31 16.10 6.83
CA GLU A 70 8.74 15.01 5.96
C GLU A 70 7.55 14.08 5.73
N GLY A 71 7.38 13.54 4.53
CA GLY A 71 6.25 12.66 4.22
C GLY A 71 6.52 11.71 3.06
N HIS A 72 6.38 10.42 3.31
CA HIS A 72 6.49 9.35 2.33
C HIS A 72 5.10 8.87 1.95
N VAL A 73 4.76 8.96 0.67
CA VAL A 73 3.41 8.67 0.15
C VAL A 73 3.45 7.59 -0.92
N ALA A 74 2.45 6.72 -0.90
CA ALA A 74 2.10 5.82 -2.00
C ALA A 74 0.64 6.08 -2.37
N ALA A 75 0.38 6.41 -3.63
CA ALA A 75 -0.95 6.75 -4.13
C ALA A 75 -1.14 6.18 -5.53
N ALA A 76 -2.38 5.84 -5.88
CA ALA A 76 -2.75 5.50 -7.25
C ALA A 76 -4.24 5.76 -7.50
N ASN A 77 -4.60 5.84 -8.77
CA ASN A 77 -6.00 5.89 -9.20
C ASN A 77 -6.62 4.49 -9.09
N PHE A 78 -7.94 4.45 -8.88
CA PHE A 78 -8.71 3.22 -8.98
C PHE A 78 -8.80 2.75 -10.45
N PRO A 79 -9.01 1.43 -10.70
CA PRO A 79 -9.29 0.91 -12.03
C PRO A 79 -10.64 1.44 -12.58
N GLU A 80 -10.58 2.49 -13.40
CA GLU A 80 -11.77 3.09 -14.02
C GLU A 80 -12.16 2.41 -15.35
N GLY A 81 -13.41 2.62 -15.76
CA GLY A 81 -14.13 1.77 -16.71
C GLY A 81 -13.52 1.62 -18.11
N ARG A 82 -13.93 0.56 -18.82
CA ARG A 82 -13.41 0.19 -20.15
C ARG A 82 -13.66 1.27 -21.22
N GLY A 83 -12.70 2.17 -21.41
CA GLY A 83 -12.51 2.94 -22.65
C GLY A 83 -13.43 4.16 -22.85
N LEU A 84 -14.07 4.66 -21.80
CA LEU A 84 -14.69 5.98 -21.79
C LEU A 84 -13.96 6.85 -20.75
N PRO A 85 -13.62 8.11 -21.04
CA PRO A 85 -13.08 9.00 -20.04
C PRO A 85 -14.16 9.26 -18.96
N SER A 86 -13.87 8.88 -17.72
CA SER A 86 -14.60 9.39 -16.57
C SER A 86 -14.25 10.87 -16.40
N PRO A 87 -15.22 11.79 -16.20
CA PRO A 87 -14.92 13.17 -15.87
C PRO A 87 -14.32 13.28 -14.45
N ASP A 88 -14.86 12.49 -13.52
CA ASP A 88 -14.34 12.37 -12.15
C ASP A 88 -13.34 11.22 -12.09
N HIS A 89 -12.16 11.45 -11.51
CA HIS A 89 -11.15 10.43 -11.24
C HIS A 89 -11.02 10.18 -9.75
N HIS A 90 -11.26 8.94 -9.34
CA HIS A 90 -11.09 8.49 -7.96
C HIS A 90 -9.65 8.00 -7.73
N PHE A 91 -9.10 8.33 -6.57
CA PHE A 91 -7.78 7.88 -6.14
C PHE A 91 -7.73 7.52 -4.66
N TRP A 92 -6.73 6.73 -4.28
CA TRP A 92 -6.39 6.45 -2.89
C TRP A 92 -4.98 6.93 -2.58
N VAL A 93 -4.75 7.28 -1.32
CA VAL A 93 -3.46 7.76 -0.79
C VAL A 93 -3.19 7.04 0.52
N THR A 94 -2.02 6.44 0.63
CA THR A 94 -1.47 5.92 1.89
C THR A 94 -0.14 6.58 2.17
N GLY A 95 0.18 6.82 3.43
CA GLY A 95 1.40 7.56 3.75
C GLY A 95 1.81 7.53 5.20
N VAL A 96 3.07 7.92 5.42
CA VAL A 96 3.71 8.10 6.71
C VAL A 96 4.36 9.47 6.70
N ALA A 97 4.11 10.30 7.72
CA ALA A 97 4.68 11.65 7.77
C ALA A 97 5.12 12.06 9.18
N THR A 98 6.19 12.84 9.24
CA THR A 98 6.69 13.51 10.46
C THR A 98 5.98 14.86 10.58
N VAL A 99 5.42 15.15 11.75
CA VAL A 99 4.56 16.32 11.98
C VAL A 99 4.90 17.03 13.31
N PRO A 100 4.48 18.29 13.53
CA PRO A 100 4.77 19.03 14.76
C PRO A 100 4.10 18.41 16.00
N ALA A 101 4.73 18.60 17.16
CA ALA A 101 4.19 18.14 18.45
C ALA A 101 2.79 18.73 18.76
N ASP A 102 2.58 20.00 18.43
CA ASP A 102 1.31 20.70 18.62
C ASP A 102 0.18 20.05 17.79
N THR A 103 0.46 19.65 16.54
CA THR A 103 -0.47 18.91 15.68
C THR A 103 -0.78 17.53 16.26
N ILE A 104 0.24 16.79 16.72
CA ILE A 104 0.03 15.50 17.37
C ILE A 104 -0.90 15.64 18.59
N GLN A 105 -0.67 16.66 19.43
CA GLN A 105 -1.50 16.90 20.61
C GLN A 105 -2.98 17.05 20.22
N MET A 106 -3.30 17.94 19.29
CA MET A 106 -4.66 18.16 18.76
C MET A 106 -5.31 16.88 18.19
N LEU A 107 -4.51 16.01 17.55
CA LEU A 107 -4.97 14.71 17.04
C LEU A 107 -5.24 13.71 18.16
N THR A 108 -4.41 13.70 19.20
CA THR A 108 -4.49 12.72 20.30
C THR A 108 -5.50 13.06 21.40
N ASP A 109 -5.97 14.29 21.48
CA ASP A 109 -7.00 14.72 22.46
C ASP A 109 -8.31 13.91 22.37
N SER A 110 -8.61 13.34 21.19
CA SER A 110 -9.74 12.43 20.95
C SER A 110 -9.29 11.05 20.43
N ALA A 111 -8.02 10.66 20.61
CA ALA A 111 -7.58 9.32 20.23
C ALA A 111 -8.15 8.26 21.18
N ASP A 112 -8.68 7.19 20.60
CA ASP A 112 -9.03 6.00 21.36
C ASP A 112 -7.75 5.27 21.81
N GLY A 113 -7.85 4.50 22.90
CA GLY A 113 -6.72 3.76 23.46
C GLY A 113 -6.08 2.79 22.44
N ASN A 114 -4.82 2.40 22.69
CA ASN A 114 -3.96 1.62 21.78
C ASN A 114 -4.71 0.64 20.89
N ASN A 115 -4.67 0.88 19.58
CA ASN A 115 -5.29 -0.02 18.62
C ASN A 115 -4.46 -1.30 18.46
N SER A 116 -5.12 -2.41 18.11
CA SER A 116 -4.42 -3.69 17.89
C SER A 116 -3.65 -3.73 16.56
N LEU A 117 -3.96 -2.84 15.61
CA LEU A 117 -3.36 -2.77 14.28
C LEU A 117 -3.26 -1.32 13.78
N LEU A 118 -2.20 -1.03 13.03
CA LEU A 118 -1.98 0.22 12.31
C LEU A 118 -2.82 0.27 11.01
N PRO A 119 -3.13 1.46 10.45
CA PRO A 119 -3.83 1.61 9.17
C PRO A 119 -3.20 0.78 8.05
N GLY A 120 -3.99 0.15 7.19
CA GLY A 120 -3.48 -0.63 6.06
C GLY A 120 -2.87 0.29 4.99
N ILE A 121 -1.53 0.38 4.97
CA ILE A 121 -0.76 1.20 4.01
C ILE A 121 -0.01 0.32 3.00
N TYR A 122 0.41 0.91 1.87
CA TYR A 122 1.21 0.18 0.89
C TYR A 122 2.50 -0.38 1.53
N PRO A 123 2.84 -1.68 1.38
CA PRO A 123 3.97 -2.28 2.09
C PRO A 123 5.35 -1.65 1.86
N GLY A 124 5.55 -0.93 0.75
CA GLY A 124 6.76 -0.14 0.52
C GLY A 124 6.99 0.97 1.55
N LEU A 125 5.94 1.36 2.30
CA LEU A 125 5.98 2.37 3.35
C LEU A 125 6.40 1.82 4.73
N TYR A 126 6.39 0.50 4.94
CA TYR A 126 6.67 -0.08 6.27
C TYR A 126 8.08 0.27 6.80
N GLN A 127 9.04 0.51 5.89
CA GLN A 127 10.40 0.92 6.24
C GLN A 127 10.49 2.31 6.91
N TYR A 128 9.48 3.17 6.76
CA TYR A 128 9.42 4.51 7.36
C TYR A 128 8.66 4.52 8.70
N VAL A 129 8.20 3.36 9.19
CA VAL A 129 7.52 3.22 10.48
C VAL A 129 8.40 2.43 11.45
N PRO A 130 9.14 3.09 12.35
CA PRO A 130 10.01 2.41 13.32
C PRO A 130 9.24 1.44 14.21
N GLN A 131 9.95 0.46 14.77
CA GLN A 131 9.36 -0.65 15.53
C GLN A 131 9.11 -0.30 17.01
N ASP A 132 9.74 0.76 17.49
CA ASP A 132 9.74 1.26 18.87
C ASP A 132 8.73 2.39 19.14
N CYS A 133 8.11 2.93 18.08
CA CYS A 133 7.08 3.98 18.17
C CYS A 133 5.72 3.45 18.63
N HIS A 134 5.08 4.16 19.55
CA HIS A 134 3.75 3.82 20.06
C HIS A 134 2.68 4.64 19.35
N PHE A 135 1.79 3.94 18.64
CA PHE A 135 0.70 4.55 17.89
C PHE A 135 -0.65 4.38 18.57
N TYR A 136 -1.44 5.46 18.53
CA TYR A 136 -2.85 5.51 18.93
C TYR A 136 -3.69 5.66 17.67
N THR A 137 -4.88 5.06 17.64
CA THR A 137 -5.82 5.31 16.53
C THR A 137 -6.61 6.57 16.82
N VAL A 138 -6.59 7.47 15.85
CA VAL A 138 -7.41 8.67 15.85
C VAL A 138 -8.67 8.37 15.04
N PRO A 139 -9.88 8.62 15.57
CA PRO A 139 -11.10 8.49 14.78
C PRO A 139 -11.02 9.32 13.51
N SER A 140 -11.33 8.71 12.36
CA SER A 140 -11.13 9.37 11.06
C SER A 140 -11.93 10.67 10.92
N ASP A 141 -13.12 10.76 11.51
CA ASP A 141 -13.93 11.99 11.53
C ASP A 141 -13.22 13.12 12.31
N HIS A 142 -12.62 12.82 13.46
CA HIS A 142 -11.81 13.77 14.24
C HIS A 142 -10.56 14.19 13.49
N ALA A 143 -9.87 13.25 12.83
CA ALA A 143 -8.71 13.55 12.00
C ALA A 143 -9.08 14.45 10.80
N ASN A 144 -10.20 14.20 10.12
CA ASN A 144 -10.66 15.04 9.00
C ASN A 144 -11.00 16.49 9.45
N ASP A 145 -11.64 16.66 10.61
CA ASP A 145 -11.97 17.97 11.17
C ASP A 145 -10.71 18.74 11.62
N VAL A 146 -9.88 18.13 12.49
CA VAL A 146 -8.63 18.71 12.99
C VAL A 146 -7.65 19.06 11.87
N LEU A 147 -7.58 18.21 10.83
CA LEU A 147 -6.68 18.39 9.70
C LEU A 147 -7.27 19.19 8.53
N ASN A 148 -8.52 19.65 8.66
CA ASN A 148 -9.23 20.48 7.69
C ASN A 148 -9.20 19.91 6.25
N THR A 149 -9.47 18.61 6.10
CA THR A 149 -9.37 17.92 4.80
C THR A 149 -10.38 18.42 3.77
N GLN A 150 -11.49 19.00 4.24
CA GLN A 150 -12.53 19.63 3.42
C GLN A 150 -12.14 20.98 2.81
N ALA A 151 -10.92 21.49 3.08
CA ALA A 151 -10.43 22.73 2.49
C ALA A 151 -10.27 22.67 0.96
N ASN A 152 -10.07 21.46 0.42
CA ASN A 152 -9.98 21.21 -1.02
C ASN A 152 -11.26 20.57 -1.54
N ASP A 153 -11.75 21.08 -2.67
CA ASP A 153 -12.80 20.43 -3.45
C ASP A 153 -12.21 19.62 -4.62
N ILE A 154 -13.10 18.98 -5.39
CA ILE A 154 -12.76 18.16 -6.54
C ILE A 154 -12.04 18.92 -7.68
N TYR A 155 -12.12 20.26 -7.71
CA TYR A 155 -11.52 21.10 -8.76
C TYR A 155 -10.15 21.66 -8.38
N SER A 156 -9.68 21.38 -7.16
CA SER A 156 -8.31 21.69 -6.75
C SER A 156 -7.29 20.78 -7.46
N ASP A 157 -6.04 21.24 -7.58
CA ASP A 157 -4.92 20.49 -8.20
C ASP A 157 -4.68 19.09 -7.57
N TRP A 158 -5.25 18.83 -6.39
CA TRP A 158 -5.09 17.60 -5.62
C TRP A 158 -6.40 16.84 -5.35
N GLY A 159 -7.52 17.39 -5.80
CA GLY A 159 -8.87 16.87 -5.58
C GLY A 159 -9.36 16.99 -4.14
N SER A 160 -10.60 16.55 -3.92
CA SER A 160 -11.11 16.31 -2.59
C SER A 160 -10.32 15.19 -1.92
N PHE A 161 -10.22 15.22 -0.59
CA PHE A 161 -9.58 14.17 0.18
C PHE A 161 -10.34 13.88 1.47
N THR A 162 -10.45 12.61 1.82
CA THR A 162 -11.06 12.14 3.06
C THR A 162 -10.19 11.05 3.66
N ILE A 163 -9.78 11.23 4.91
CA ILE A 163 -9.08 10.23 5.71
C ILE A 163 -10.06 9.10 6.03
N THR A 164 -9.67 7.86 5.74
CA THR A 164 -10.46 6.64 6.02
C THR A 164 -9.92 5.89 7.23
N ASN A 165 -8.59 5.87 7.44
CA ASN A 165 -7.95 5.36 8.65
C ASN A 165 -6.75 6.24 9.05
N PHE A 166 -6.59 6.47 10.35
CA PHE A 166 -5.51 7.30 10.89
C PHE A 166 -4.91 6.72 12.16
N ALA A 167 -3.59 6.89 12.34
CA ALA A 167 -2.91 6.67 13.60
C ALA A 167 -1.82 7.73 13.82
N ALA A 168 -1.60 8.10 15.08
CA ALA A 168 -0.60 9.09 15.50
C ALA A 168 0.30 8.53 16.60
N SER A 169 1.58 8.91 16.59
CA SER A 169 2.59 8.54 17.59
C SER A 169 3.13 9.79 18.27
N THR A 170 3.00 9.85 19.60
CA THR A 170 3.42 10.98 20.44
C THR A 170 4.91 10.95 20.76
N ASP A 171 5.50 9.77 20.80
CA ASP A 171 6.93 9.56 21.02
C ASP A 171 7.75 9.87 19.77
N CYS A 172 7.34 9.39 18.59
CA CYS A 172 8.08 9.57 17.35
C CYS A 172 7.62 10.75 16.48
N HIS A 173 6.55 11.46 16.85
CA HIS A 173 5.99 12.58 16.08
C HIS A 173 5.59 12.18 14.64
N LEU A 174 5.11 10.94 14.50
CA LEU A 174 4.73 10.34 13.22
C LEU A 174 3.22 10.15 13.14
N ILE A 175 2.68 10.33 11.93
CA ILE A 175 1.33 9.90 11.57
C ILE A 175 1.38 8.83 10.49
N ILE A 176 0.40 7.93 10.52
CA ILE A 176 0.13 6.96 9.47
C ILE A 176 -1.29 7.21 9.00
N VAL A 177 -1.45 7.43 7.69
CA VAL A 177 -2.74 7.80 7.09
C VAL A 177 -3.05 6.92 5.88
N THR A 178 -4.32 6.55 5.80
CA THR A 178 -4.98 6.01 4.61
C THR A 178 -6.17 6.90 4.32
N GLY A 179 -6.37 7.27 3.07
CA GLY A 179 -7.50 8.09 2.65
C GLY A 179 -7.79 7.96 1.15
N GLU A 180 -8.93 8.50 0.75
CA GLU A 180 -9.47 8.43 -0.60
C GLU A 180 -9.82 9.85 -1.08
N GLY A 181 -9.91 10.04 -2.38
CA GLY A 181 -10.18 11.35 -2.96
C GLY A 181 -10.71 11.29 -4.38
N THR A 182 -11.18 12.43 -4.87
CA THR A 182 -11.73 12.58 -6.23
C THR A 182 -11.32 13.92 -6.83
N THR A 183 -10.85 13.91 -8.08
CA THR A 183 -10.64 15.11 -8.92
C THR A 183 -11.67 15.16 -10.05
N GLY A 184 -12.12 16.33 -10.51
CA GLY A 184 -13.02 16.50 -11.67
C GLY A 184 -12.91 17.87 -12.35
#